data_AF-A0A2N2F3J5-F1
#
_entry.id   AF-A0A2N2F3J5-F1
#
_cell.length_a   1.000
_cell.length_b   1.000
_cell.length_c   1.000
_cell.angle_alpha   90.00
_cell.angle_beta   90.00
_cell.angle_gamma   90.00
#
_symmetry.space_group_name_H-M   'P 1'
#
loop_
_entity.id
_entity.type
_entity.pdbx_description
1 polymer ?
#
loop_
_entity_poly.entity_id
_entity_poly.type
_entity_poly.pdbx_seq_one_letter_code
_entity_poly.pdbx_strand_id
1 'polypeptide(L)'
;MLNTAKRLELEHLEVNPIELGYRWDALRGKVLGLIDFRLENGNPRQWYIDHYLYDKDLFENASYIDEVYWVNRVPNGILGEVFFLEACEYFGFDCVPTGGDEDSWGADFRLASRDGRQTRFVDVTINTSERGLRQKNRVGTFPTLFIPWHTDYYDQRHSPSYAEEYLTTGTFDADMFVDGILTFNYRNLHDLRRSVWRDSPWGEGYMAQDGITYLRNLEGVLDILKER
;
A
#
# COMPACT_ATOMS: atom_id res chain seq x y z
N MET A 1 -8.59 12.07 -19.97
CA MET A 1 -7.68 12.44 -21.09
C MET A 1 -6.54 13.34 -20.61
N LEU A 2 -5.99 13.13 -19.41
CA LEU A 2 -4.96 14.00 -18.82
C LEU A 2 -3.59 13.33 -18.60
N ASN A 3 -3.44 12.03 -18.87
CA ASN A 3 -2.25 11.27 -18.44
C ASN A 3 -1.30 10.80 -19.57
N THR A 4 -1.62 11.08 -20.84
CA THR A 4 -0.77 10.66 -21.96
C THR A 4 0.54 11.46 -22.04
N ALA A 5 0.55 12.70 -21.55
CA ALA A 5 1.74 13.55 -21.54
C ALA A 5 2.80 13.08 -20.51
N LYS A 6 2.39 12.81 -19.27
CA LYS A 6 3.28 12.32 -18.20
C LYS A 6 3.93 10.97 -18.55
N ARG A 7 3.17 10.10 -19.25
CA ARG A 7 3.67 8.84 -19.80
C ARG A 7 4.78 9.05 -20.85
N LEU A 8 4.56 9.93 -21.82
CA LEU A 8 5.55 10.24 -22.87
C LEU A 8 6.80 10.92 -22.29
N GLU A 9 6.67 11.67 -21.20
CA GLU A 9 7.81 12.28 -20.50
C GLU A 9 8.68 11.21 -19.81
N LEU A 10 8.09 10.20 -19.16
CA LEU A 10 8.84 9.14 -18.48
C LEU A 10 9.46 8.11 -19.45
N GLU A 11 8.79 7.77 -20.56
CA GLU A 11 9.29 6.81 -21.57
C GLU A 11 10.55 7.31 -22.33
N HIS A 12 10.91 8.60 -22.21
CA HIS A 12 12.05 9.21 -22.91
C HIS A 12 13.15 9.78 -22.00
N LEU A 13 13.03 9.61 -20.69
CA LEU A 13 14.08 10.05 -19.76
C LEU A 13 15.17 8.99 -19.66
N GLU A 14 16.31 9.24 -20.30
CA GLU A 14 17.55 8.51 -20.01
C GLU A 14 17.98 8.85 -18.57
N VAL A 15 17.78 7.90 -17.66
CA VAL A 15 18.24 8.03 -16.28
C VAL A 15 19.73 7.74 -16.24
N ASN A 16 20.52 8.66 -15.70
CA ASN A 16 21.94 8.43 -15.48
C ASN A 16 22.12 7.22 -14.54
N PRO A 17 22.93 6.19 -14.90
CA PRO A 17 23.13 5.00 -14.06
C PRO A 17 23.58 5.30 -12.64
N ILE A 18 24.39 6.36 -12.44
CA ILE A 18 24.83 6.78 -11.11
C ILE A 18 23.64 7.30 -10.29
N GLU A 19 22.77 8.11 -10.90
CA GLU A 19 21.55 8.60 -10.23
C GLU A 19 20.56 7.47 -9.93
N LEU A 20 20.41 6.53 -10.87
CA LEU A 20 19.60 5.34 -10.67
C LEU A 20 20.10 4.53 -9.48
N GLY A 21 21.41 4.32 -9.38
CA GLY A 21 22.04 3.67 -8.23
C GLY A 21 21.73 4.35 -6.91
N TYR A 22 21.90 5.68 -6.82
CA TYR A 22 21.57 6.43 -5.60
C TYR A 22 20.09 6.34 -5.22
N ARG A 23 19.18 6.42 -6.20
CA ARG A 23 17.74 6.32 -5.94
C ARG A 23 17.33 4.91 -5.53
N TRP A 24 17.92 3.90 -6.15
CA TRP A 24 17.74 2.50 -5.74
C TRP A 24 18.22 2.27 -4.31
N ASP A 25 19.43 2.72 -3.97
CA ASP A 25 19.98 2.57 -2.63
C ASP A 25 19.10 3.27 -1.58
N ALA A 26 18.55 4.44 -1.90
CA ALA A 26 17.62 5.16 -1.03
C ALA A 26 16.30 4.41 -0.84
N LEU A 27 15.68 3.92 -1.92
CA LEU A 27 14.45 3.12 -1.86
C LEU A 27 14.67 1.81 -1.08
N ARG A 28 15.77 1.10 -1.39
CA ARG A 28 16.19 -0.11 -0.68
C ARG A 28 16.38 0.17 0.81
N GLY A 29 17.03 1.27 1.17
CA GLY A 29 17.21 1.66 2.57
C GLY A 29 15.89 1.82 3.33
N LYS A 30 14.87 2.41 2.69
CA LYS A 30 13.51 2.54 3.27
C LYS A 30 12.83 1.19 3.46
N VAL A 31 12.94 0.30 2.47
CA VAL A 31 12.40 -1.06 2.56
C VAL A 31 13.07 -1.85 3.68
N LEU A 32 14.41 -1.89 3.71
CA LEU A 32 15.16 -2.59 4.74
C LEU A 32 14.87 -2.03 6.13
N GLY A 33 14.73 -0.70 6.27
CA GLY A 33 14.36 -0.08 7.53
C GLY A 33 12.97 -0.51 8.04
N LEU A 34 11.99 -0.63 7.15
CA LEU A 34 10.65 -1.13 7.52
C LEU A 34 10.69 -2.61 7.92
N ILE A 35 11.44 -3.44 7.20
CA ILE A 35 11.62 -4.86 7.53
C ILE A 35 12.32 -5.01 8.89
N ASP A 36 13.40 -4.27 9.13
CA ASP A 36 14.14 -4.29 10.39
C ASP A 36 13.26 -3.84 11.55
N PHE A 37 12.49 -2.77 11.38
CA PHE A 37 11.51 -2.34 12.38
C PHE A 37 10.57 -3.48 12.79
N ARG A 38 10.04 -4.24 11.83
CA ARG A 38 9.11 -5.35 12.08
C ARG A 38 9.75 -6.55 12.76
N LEU A 39 10.98 -6.87 12.38
CA LEU A 39 11.76 -7.95 12.98
C LEU A 39 12.18 -7.62 14.42
N GLU A 40 12.45 -6.34 14.72
CA GLU A 40 12.88 -5.87 16.04
C GLU A 40 11.70 -5.62 17.01
N ASN A 41 10.56 -5.14 16.49
CA ASN A 41 9.43 -4.73 17.30
C ASN A 41 8.36 -5.84 17.34
N GLY A 42 8.55 -6.80 18.26
CA GLY A 42 7.51 -7.75 18.61
C GLY A 42 8.01 -9.14 19.00
N ASN A 43 7.07 -10.08 19.13
CA ASN A 43 7.35 -11.51 19.22
C ASN A 43 6.59 -12.25 18.09
N PRO A 44 6.91 -11.96 16.82
CA PRO A 44 6.18 -12.51 15.70
C PRO A 44 6.31 -14.02 15.60
N ARG A 45 5.30 -14.65 14.99
CA ARG A 45 5.32 -16.10 14.73
C ARG A 45 6.46 -16.45 13.76
N GLN A 46 7.01 -17.67 13.84
CA GLN A 46 8.15 -18.07 13.01
C GLN A 46 7.93 -17.87 11.50
N TRP A 47 6.75 -18.23 10.98
CA TRP A 47 6.44 -18.04 9.55
C TRP A 47 6.51 -16.58 9.10
N TYR A 48 6.23 -15.64 10.00
CA TYR A 48 6.30 -14.21 9.74
C TYR A 48 7.76 -13.77 9.71
N ILE A 49 8.58 -14.23 10.66
CA ILE A 49 10.03 -13.99 10.67
C ILE A 49 10.66 -14.51 9.37
N ASP A 50 10.33 -15.74 8.98
CA ASP A 50 10.86 -16.37 7.77
C ASP A 50 10.49 -15.57 6.51
N HIS A 51 9.28 -15.02 6.46
CA HIS A 51 8.83 -14.18 5.34
C HIS A 51 9.65 -12.89 5.22
N TYR A 52 9.81 -12.16 6.32
CA TYR A 52 10.57 -10.91 6.32
C TYR A 52 12.07 -11.12 6.12
N LEU A 53 12.65 -12.22 6.63
CA LEU A 53 14.04 -12.57 6.35
C LEU A 53 14.26 -12.92 4.87
N TYR A 54 13.28 -13.58 4.23
CA TYR A 54 13.34 -13.84 2.79
C TYR A 54 13.28 -12.53 1.99
N ASP A 55 12.35 -11.63 2.31
CA ASP A 55 12.27 -10.33 1.64
C ASP A 55 13.52 -9.50 1.89
N LYS A 56 14.05 -9.49 3.13
CA LYS A 56 15.30 -8.83 3.48
C LYS A 56 16.46 -9.32 2.62
N ASP A 57 16.65 -10.64 2.53
CA ASP A 57 17.70 -11.26 1.71
C ASP A 57 17.56 -10.86 0.23
N LEU A 58 16.33 -10.83 -0.31
CA LEU A 58 16.08 -10.37 -1.68
C LEU A 58 16.51 -8.92 -1.89
N PHE A 59 16.17 -8.01 -0.98
CA PHE A 59 16.54 -6.59 -1.11
C PHE A 59 18.02 -6.33 -0.84
N GLU A 60 18.65 -7.04 0.09
CA GLU A 60 20.09 -6.96 0.36
C GLU A 60 20.92 -7.47 -0.82
N ASN A 61 20.50 -8.59 -1.43
CA ASN A 61 21.22 -9.24 -2.51
C ASN A 61 20.79 -8.81 -3.91
N ALA A 62 19.75 -7.98 -4.05
CA ALA A 62 19.38 -7.32 -5.30
C ALA A 62 20.53 -6.38 -5.70
N SER A 63 21.48 -6.95 -6.44
CA SER A 63 22.86 -6.47 -6.57
C SER A 63 22.97 -5.14 -7.29
N TYR A 64 21.96 -4.74 -8.08
CA TYR A 64 21.74 -3.42 -8.63
C TYR A 64 20.52 -3.47 -9.57
N ILE A 65 19.76 -2.38 -9.68
CA ILE A 65 18.74 -2.22 -10.72
C ILE A 65 19.41 -1.58 -11.94
N ASP A 66 19.69 -2.38 -12.97
CA ASP A 66 20.27 -1.90 -14.24
C ASP A 66 19.30 -1.07 -15.07
N GLU A 67 18.00 -1.36 -14.95
CA GLU A 67 16.95 -0.63 -15.65
C GLU A 67 15.73 -0.48 -14.74
N VAL A 68 15.10 0.70 -14.78
CA VAL A 68 14.00 1.11 -13.90
C VAL A 68 12.92 0.02 -13.74
N TYR A 69 12.51 -0.65 -14.81
CA TYR A 69 11.43 -1.65 -14.77
C TYR A 69 11.74 -2.90 -13.92
N TRP A 70 13.02 -3.18 -13.61
CA TRP A 70 13.37 -4.35 -12.79
C TRP A 70 12.80 -4.26 -11.38
N VAL A 71 12.49 -3.06 -10.90
CA VAL A 71 11.83 -2.85 -9.60
C VAL A 71 10.47 -3.53 -9.51
N ASN A 72 9.81 -3.82 -10.64
CA ASN A 72 8.55 -4.55 -10.64
C ASN A 72 8.72 -6.07 -10.46
N ARG A 73 9.95 -6.57 -10.37
CA ARG A 73 10.28 -8.00 -10.18
C ARG A 73 10.65 -8.34 -8.74
N VAL A 74 10.86 -7.34 -7.88
CA VAL A 74 11.04 -7.54 -6.44
C VAL A 74 9.67 -7.63 -5.74
N PRO A 75 9.59 -8.00 -4.46
CA PRO A 75 8.32 -8.05 -3.74
C PRO A 75 7.60 -6.69 -3.71
N ASN A 76 6.54 -6.58 -4.51
CA ASN A 76 5.80 -5.31 -4.66
C ASN A 76 4.93 -4.97 -3.41
N GLY A 77 4.67 -5.93 -2.53
CA GLY A 77 3.89 -5.72 -1.30
C GLY A 77 4.56 -4.72 -0.36
N ILE A 78 5.77 -5.04 0.09
CA ILE A 78 6.56 -4.17 0.98
C ILE A 78 6.91 -2.82 0.33
N LEU A 79 7.09 -2.79 -0.99
CA LEU A 79 7.25 -1.53 -1.72
C LEU A 79 5.99 -0.67 -1.66
N GLY A 80 4.81 -1.25 -1.86
CA GLY A 80 3.54 -0.54 -1.73
C GLY A 80 3.36 0.07 -0.34
N GLU A 81 3.78 -0.64 0.70
CA GLU A 81 3.77 -0.14 2.08
C GLU A 81 4.75 1.02 2.30
N VAL A 82 5.96 0.94 1.74
CA VAL A 82 6.91 2.07 1.76
C VAL A 82 6.31 3.30 1.08
N PHE A 83 5.72 3.16 -0.12
CA PHE A 83 5.06 4.29 -0.80
C PHE A 83 3.88 4.84 -0.01
N PHE A 84 3.15 3.99 0.70
CA PHE A 84 2.08 4.43 1.60
C PHE A 84 2.62 5.25 2.78
N LEU A 85 3.72 4.80 3.41
CA LEU A 85 4.36 5.52 4.51
C LEU A 85 4.90 6.88 4.05
N GLU A 86 5.52 6.93 2.87
CA GLU A 86 6.02 8.17 2.26
C GLU A 86 4.89 9.16 1.94
N ALA A 87 3.77 8.67 1.43
CA ALA A 87 2.59 9.51 1.21
C ALA A 87 2.05 10.05 2.55
N CYS A 88 2.07 9.24 3.60
CA CYS A 88 1.67 9.68 4.93
C CYS A 88 2.59 10.78 5.47
N GLU A 89 3.91 10.62 5.35
CA GLU A 89 4.88 11.64 5.73
C GLU A 89 4.66 12.94 4.94
N TYR A 90 4.48 12.85 3.63
CA TYR A 90 4.26 13.99 2.74
C TYR A 90 3.03 14.83 3.15
N PHE A 91 1.92 14.19 3.52
CA PHE A 91 0.71 14.88 3.97
C PHE A 91 0.67 15.14 5.49
N GLY A 92 1.70 14.75 6.23
CA GLY A 92 1.75 14.90 7.68
C GLY A 92 0.68 14.09 8.42
N PHE A 93 0.34 12.92 7.91
CA PHE A 93 -0.48 11.95 8.64
C PHE A 93 0.37 11.28 9.73
N ASP A 94 -0.16 11.13 10.94
CA ASP A 94 0.46 10.30 11.98
C ASP A 94 0.24 8.83 11.61
N CYS A 95 1.17 8.30 10.82
CA CYS A 95 1.20 6.93 10.35
C CYS A 95 2.42 6.22 10.93
N VAL A 96 2.18 5.20 11.73
CA VAL A 96 3.23 4.42 12.39
C VAL A 96 3.11 2.97 11.92
N PRO A 97 4.18 2.36 11.39
CA PRO A 97 4.20 0.94 11.11
C PRO A 97 3.86 0.13 12.36
N THR A 98 3.08 -0.94 12.21
CA THR A 98 2.84 -1.89 13.28
C THR A 98 3.89 -3.00 13.27
N GLY A 99 4.08 -3.63 14.43
CA GLY A 99 4.95 -4.78 14.61
C GLY A 99 4.28 -5.79 15.55
N GLY A 100 4.93 -6.94 15.75
CA GLY A 100 4.51 -7.92 16.77
C GLY A 100 3.14 -8.54 16.53
N ASP A 101 2.26 -8.48 17.53
CA ASP A 101 0.96 -9.15 17.49
C ASP A 101 -0.01 -8.45 16.54
N GLU A 102 -0.02 -7.10 16.51
CA GLU A 102 -0.89 -6.34 15.62
C GLU A 102 -0.60 -6.64 14.14
N ASP A 103 0.69 -6.72 13.78
CA ASP A 103 1.11 -7.08 12.42
C ASP A 103 0.92 -8.57 12.13
N SER A 104 1.20 -9.44 13.10
CA SER A 104 0.85 -10.87 12.99
C SER A 104 -0.66 -11.11 12.78
N TRP A 105 -1.52 -10.17 13.21
CA TRP A 105 -2.96 -10.19 13.01
C TRP A 105 -3.39 -9.46 11.73
N GLY A 106 -2.43 -8.90 10.99
CA GLY A 106 -2.59 -8.35 9.65
C GLY A 106 -2.90 -6.86 9.62
N ALA A 107 -2.48 -6.06 10.60
CA ALA A 107 -2.40 -4.61 10.43
C ALA A 107 -0.97 -4.24 9.99
N ASP A 108 -0.84 -3.41 8.97
CA ASP A 108 0.46 -2.89 8.52
C ASP A 108 0.78 -1.55 9.19
N PHE A 109 -0.24 -0.74 9.48
CA PHE A 109 -0.09 0.60 10.03
C PHE A 109 -1.13 0.96 11.08
N ARG A 110 -0.75 1.89 11.95
CA ARG A 110 -1.63 2.66 12.82
C ARG A 110 -1.67 4.11 12.31
N LEU A 111 -2.86 4.55 11.91
CA LEU A 111 -3.14 5.93 11.49
C LEU A 111 -3.85 6.70 12.61
N ALA A 112 -3.48 7.96 12.79
CA ALA A 112 -4.21 8.90 13.63
C ALA A 112 -4.69 10.13 12.85
N SER A 113 -5.88 10.62 13.20
CA SER A 113 -6.40 11.91 12.69
C SER A 113 -5.48 13.06 13.11
N ARG A 114 -5.46 14.15 12.34
CA ARG A 114 -4.61 15.33 12.65
C ARG A 114 -4.93 15.94 14.02
N ASP A 115 -6.18 15.81 14.47
CA ASP A 115 -6.62 16.28 15.81
C ASP A 115 -6.36 15.28 16.95
N GLY A 116 -5.78 14.11 16.64
CA GLY A 116 -5.43 13.05 17.57
C GLY A 116 -6.62 12.31 18.20
N ARG A 117 -7.85 12.57 17.76
CA ARG A 117 -9.07 11.99 18.37
C ARG A 117 -9.41 10.61 17.84
N GLN A 118 -8.92 10.24 16.67
CA GLN A 118 -9.21 8.95 16.07
C GLN A 118 -7.91 8.23 15.75
N THR A 119 -7.79 7.01 16.27
CA THR A 119 -6.73 6.08 15.88
C THR A 119 -7.36 4.86 15.21
N ARG A 120 -6.80 4.42 14.09
CA ARG A 120 -7.26 3.29 13.30
C ARG A 120 -6.08 2.42 12.89
N PHE A 121 -6.26 1.10 12.98
CA PHE A 121 -5.34 0.13 12.42
C PHE A 121 -5.79 -0.26 11.02
N VAL A 122 -4.83 -0.46 10.12
CA VAL A 122 -5.12 -0.68 8.69
C VAL A 122 -4.10 -1.65 8.09
N ASP A 123 -4.60 -2.55 7.25
CA ASP A 123 -3.83 -3.36 6.28
C ASP A 123 -3.79 -2.60 4.96
N VAL A 124 -2.68 -2.59 4.25
CA VAL A 124 -2.60 -2.02 2.90
C VAL A 124 -2.23 -3.11 1.91
N THR A 125 -2.76 -3.03 0.70
CA THR A 125 -2.42 -4.01 -0.32
C THR A 125 -2.52 -3.45 -1.72
N ILE A 126 -1.54 -3.78 -2.55
CA ILE A 126 -1.57 -3.55 -3.99
C ILE A 126 -2.45 -4.57 -4.74
N ASN A 127 -2.92 -5.64 -4.07
CA ASN A 127 -3.69 -6.70 -4.71
C ASN A 127 -5.16 -6.30 -4.87
N THR A 128 -5.47 -5.65 -5.99
CA THR A 128 -6.82 -5.20 -6.34
C THR A 128 -7.65 -6.23 -7.11
N SER A 129 -7.19 -7.48 -7.22
CA SER A 129 -7.93 -8.52 -7.94
C SER A 129 -9.24 -8.90 -7.23
N GLU A 130 -10.26 -9.35 -7.94
CA GLU A 130 -11.54 -9.77 -7.33
C GLU A 130 -11.33 -10.88 -6.28
N ARG A 131 -10.43 -11.82 -6.56
CA ARG A 131 -10.04 -12.87 -5.60
C ARG A 131 -9.35 -12.27 -4.37
N GLY A 132 -8.44 -11.31 -4.57
CA GLY A 132 -7.76 -10.59 -3.49
C GLY A 132 -8.75 -9.82 -2.62
N LEU A 133 -9.66 -9.07 -3.24
CA LEU A 133 -10.78 -8.38 -2.59
C LEU A 133 -11.59 -9.33 -1.69
N ARG A 134 -12.01 -10.50 -2.20
CA ARG A 134 -12.72 -11.52 -1.40
C ARG A 134 -11.90 -12.06 -0.22
N GLN A 135 -10.58 -12.15 -0.39
CA GLN A 135 -9.70 -12.70 0.64
C GLN A 135 -9.38 -11.68 1.73
N LYS A 136 -9.22 -10.41 1.36
CA LYS A 136 -8.83 -9.31 2.25
C LYS A 136 -10.04 -8.62 2.92
N ASN A 137 -11.17 -8.52 2.22
CA ASN A 137 -12.42 -8.02 2.81
C ASN A 137 -13.12 -9.17 3.55
N ARG A 138 -12.67 -9.48 4.77
CA ARG A 138 -13.27 -10.51 5.62
C ARG A 138 -13.65 -9.95 6.98
N VAL A 139 -14.70 -10.51 7.55
CA VAL A 139 -15.14 -10.19 8.90
C VAL A 139 -14.07 -10.61 9.91
N GLY A 140 -13.81 -9.77 10.91
CA GLY A 140 -12.84 -10.05 11.98
C GLY A 140 -11.39 -9.71 11.65
N THR A 141 -11.12 -9.10 10.49
CA THR A 141 -9.80 -8.54 10.15
C THR A 141 -9.80 -7.02 10.27
N PHE A 142 -8.61 -6.43 10.30
CA PHE A 142 -8.45 -4.99 10.13
C PHE A 142 -8.97 -4.54 8.75
N PRO A 143 -9.44 -3.29 8.61
CA PRO A 143 -9.82 -2.76 7.30
C PRO A 143 -8.60 -2.80 6.37
N THR A 144 -8.82 -3.27 5.14
CA THR A 144 -7.78 -3.29 4.11
C THR A 144 -7.99 -2.11 3.17
N LEU A 145 -6.96 -1.26 3.04
CA LEU A 145 -6.85 -0.27 1.99
C LEU A 145 -6.18 -0.88 0.76
N PHE A 146 -6.90 -0.80 -0.35
CA PHE A 146 -6.35 -1.15 -1.65
C PHE A 146 -5.60 0.06 -2.21
N ILE A 147 -4.29 -0.06 -2.34
CA ILE A 147 -3.41 1.03 -2.78
C ILE A 147 -3.03 0.83 -4.26
N PRO A 148 -2.88 1.92 -5.04
CA PRO A 148 -2.53 1.81 -6.45
C PRO A 148 -1.05 1.44 -6.60
N TRP A 149 -0.73 0.45 -7.42
CA TRP A 149 0.67 0.15 -7.78
C TRP A 149 1.19 1.04 -8.92
N HIS A 150 0.28 1.46 -9.80
CA HIS A 150 0.61 2.21 -11.01
C HIS A 150 0.10 3.66 -10.97
N THR A 151 0.88 4.53 -11.61
CA THR A 151 0.62 5.98 -11.72
C THR A 151 -0.68 6.30 -12.44
N ASP A 152 -1.13 5.46 -13.39
CA ASP A 152 -2.48 5.55 -13.92
C ASP A 152 -3.36 4.44 -13.33
N TYR A 153 -4.21 4.84 -12.39
CA TYR A 153 -5.15 3.92 -11.77
C TYR A 153 -6.14 3.30 -12.78
N TYR A 154 -6.46 3.98 -13.90
CA TYR A 154 -7.36 3.48 -14.94
C TYR A 154 -6.66 2.62 -16.00
N ASP A 155 -5.36 2.84 -16.23
CA ASP A 155 -4.54 2.08 -17.19
C ASP A 155 -3.33 1.43 -16.52
N GLN A 156 -3.58 0.54 -15.55
CA GLN A 156 -2.54 -0.16 -14.80
C GLN A 156 -1.63 -1.05 -15.67
N ARG A 157 -2.05 -1.41 -16.89
CA ARG A 157 -1.26 -2.31 -17.76
C ARG A 157 -0.13 -1.61 -18.49
N HIS A 158 -0.25 -0.31 -18.71
CA HIS A 158 0.67 0.46 -19.54
C HIS A 158 1.23 1.70 -18.86
N SER A 159 0.85 1.95 -17.61
CA SER A 159 1.43 3.02 -16.81
C SER A 159 2.59 2.51 -15.96
N PRO A 160 3.64 3.33 -15.75
CA PRO A 160 4.72 2.96 -14.85
C PRO A 160 4.21 2.80 -13.43
N SER A 161 4.82 1.89 -12.67
CA SER A 161 4.60 1.80 -11.23
C SER A 161 5.10 3.04 -10.51
N TYR A 162 4.60 3.31 -9.31
CA TYR A 162 5.15 4.40 -8.49
C TYR A 162 6.62 4.16 -8.12
N ALA A 163 7.05 2.90 -8.06
CA ALA A 163 8.46 2.54 -7.93
C ALA A 163 9.27 2.94 -9.16
N GLU A 164 8.74 2.73 -10.36
CA GLU A 164 9.40 3.18 -11.60
C GLU A 164 9.46 4.72 -11.68
N GLU A 165 8.38 5.42 -11.31
CA GLU A 165 8.36 6.89 -11.23
C GLU A 165 9.44 7.41 -10.26
N TYR A 166 9.55 6.79 -9.08
CA TYR A 166 10.57 7.13 -8.08
C TYR A 166 12.00 6.92 -8.58
N LEU A 167 12.29 5.79 -9.21
CA LEU A 167 13.62 5.54 -9.75
C LEU A 167 13.97 6.49 -10.91
N THR A 168 12.97 6.89 -11.69
CA THR A 168 13.15 7.80 -12.83
C THR A 168 13.35 9.26 -12.40
N THR A 169 12.64 9.71 -11.37
CA THR A 169 12.55 11.14 -11.03
C THR A 169 13.14 11.49 -9.66
N GLY A 170 13.35 10.50 -8.78
CA GLY A 170 13.72 10.68 -7.39
C GLY A 170 12.55 11.02 -6.46
N THR A 171 11.32 11.08 -6.98
CA THR A 171 10.09 11.33 -6.23
C THR A 171 8.92 10.55 -6.84
N PHE A 172 7.77 10.53 -6.19
CA PHE A 172 6.54 9.99 -6.78
C PHE A 172 5.39 10.95 -6.49
N ASP A 173 4.35 10.87 -7.31
CA ASP A 173 3.19 11.73 -7.19
C ASP A 173 2.28 11.29 -6.02
N ALA A 174 2.59 11.77 -4.81
CA ALA A 174 1.86 11.43 -3.60
C ALA A 174 0.39 11.86 -3.65
N ASP A 175 0.08 13.00 -4.29
CA ASP A 175 -1.29 13.47 -4.50
C ASP A 175 -2.09 12.46 -5.32
N MET A 176 -1.57 12.06 -6.48
CA MET A 176 -2.21 11.07 -7.35
C MET A 176 -2.29 9.69 -6.68
N PHE A 177 -1.28 9.32 -5.89
CA PHE A 177 -1.29 8.08 -5.11
C PHE A 177 -2.45 8.04 -4.12
N VAL A 178 -2.59 9.06 -3.26
CA VAL A 178 -3.66 9.11 -2.25
C VAL A 178 -5.03 9.31 -2.89
N ASP A 179 -5.14 10.07 -3.99
CA ASP A 179 -6.36 10.13 -4.80
C ASP A 179 -6.80 8.77 -5.35
N GLY A 180 -5.84 7.97 -5.81
CA GLY A 180 -6.06 6.59 -6.23
C GLY A 180 -6.59 5.73 -5.07
N ILE A 181 -5.99 5.85 -3.88
CA ILE A 181 -6.46 5.16 -2.67
C ILE A 181 -7.91 5.54 -2.37
N LEU A 182 -8.22 6.83 -2.24
CA LEU A 182 -9.56 7.29 -1.91
C LEU A 182 -10.58 6.82 -2.97
N THR A 183 -10.25 6.98 -4.25
CA THR A 183 -11.13 6.61 -5.36
C THR A 183 -11.45 5.12 -5.37
N PHE A 184 -10.44 4.25 -5.23
CA PHE A 184 -10.65 2.82 -5.17
C PHE A 184 -11.48 2.43 -3.95
N ASN A 185 -11.06 2.90 -2.77
CA ASN A 185 -11.61 2.41 -1.52
C ASN A 185 -13.01 2.94 -1.24
N TYR A 186 -13.38 4.14 -1.71
CA TYR A 186 -14.78 4.57 -1.65
C TYR A 186 -15.70 3.75 -2.55
N ARG A 187 -15.22 3.32 -3.73
CA ARG A 187 -15.97 2.38 -4.59
C ARG A 187 -16.15 1.03 -3.90
N ASN A 188 -15.06 0.47 -3.37
CA ASN A 188 -15.09 -0.79 -2.60
C ASN A 188 -16.03 -0.68 -1.39
N LEU A 189 -15.94 0.39 -0.60
CA LEU A 189 -16.82 0.64 0.55
C LEU A 189 -18.29 0.66 0.14
N HIS A 190 -18.61 1.32 -0.98
CA HIS A 190 -19.97 1.38 -1.51
C HIS A 190 -20.48 0.00 -1.96
N ASP A 191 -19.63 -0.81 -2.60
CA ASP A 191 -19.98 -2.17 -3.04
C ASP A 191 -20.14 -3.14 -1.85
N LEU A 192 -19.28 -3.02 -0.84
CA LEU A 192 -19.41 -3.75 0.43
C LEU A 192 -20.70 -3.37 1.16
N ARG A 193 -21.05 -2.08 1.23
CA ARG A 193 -22.35 -1.63 1.78
C ARG A 193 -23.51 -2.30 1.04
N ARG A 194 -23.52 -2.24 -0.29
CA ARG A 194 -24.57 -2.89 -1.08
C ARG A 194 -24.67 -4.40 -0.82
N SER A 195 -23.54 -5.06 -0.57
CA SER A 195 -23.46 -6.49 -0.29
C SER A 195 -23.88 -6.86 1.14
N VAL A 196 -23.70 -5.94 2.11
CA VAL A 196 -24.16 -6.07 3.50
C VAL A 196 -25.68 -5.93 3.61
N TRP A 197 -26.29 -5.09 2.76
CA TRP A 197 -27.71 -4.75 2.84
C TRP A 197 -28.63 -5.47 1.83
N ARG A 198 -28.12 -6.31 0.92
CA ARG A 198 -28.92 -7.12 -0.03
C ARG A 198 -28.48 -8.57 -0.03
N ASP A 199 -29.44 -9.49 -0.23
CA ASP A 199 -29.19 -10.91 -0.48
C ASP A 199 -28.04 -11.07 -1.47
N SER A 200 -26.93 -11.51 -0.91
CA SER A 200 -25.62 -11.39 -1.50
C SER A 200 -25.43 -12.51 -2.54
N PRO A 201 -24.95 -12.21 -3.77
CA PRO A 201 -24.42 -13.24 -4.66
C PRO A 201 -23.13 -13.90 -4.11
N TRP A 202 -22.65 -13.46 -2.95
CA TRP A 202 -21.45 -13.93 -2.25
C TRP A 202 -21.73 -15.04 -1.21
N GLY A 203 -22.96 -15.56 -1.14
CA GLY A 203 -23.34 -16.66 -0.24
C GLY A 203 -23.54 -16.19 1.20
N GLU A 204 -24.61 -16.69 1.81
CA GLU A 204 -25.07 -16.55 3.21
C GLU A 204 -24.18 -15.72 4.16
N GLY A 205 -24.71 -14.56 4.60
CA GLY A 205 -24.39 -14.01 5.92
C GLY A 205 -23.43 -12.82 6.00
N TYR A 206 -23.55 -11.80 5.14
CA TYR A 206 -22.90 -10.49 5.38
C TYR A 206 -23.66 -9.58 6.37
N MET A 207 -24.58 -10.15 7.16
CA MET A 207 -25.41 -9.48 8.18
C MET A 207 -24.96 -9.85 9.60
N ALA A 208 -23.67 -9.70 9.90
CA ALA A 208 -23.14 -9.77 11.27
C ALA A 208 -22.70 -8.37 11.70
N GLN A 209 -22.92 -8.02 12.97
CA GLN A 209 -22.45 -6.78 13.63
C GLN A 209 -21.00 -6.44 13.23
N ASP A 210 -20.17 -7.46 13.06
CA ASP A 210 -18.76 -7.36 12.72
C ASP A 210 -18.51 -6.84 11.29
N GLY A 211 -19.42 -7.09 10.33
CA GLY A 211 -19.38 -6.49 9.00
C GLY A 211 -19.68 -4.98 9.04
N ILE A 212 -20.59 -4.55 9.91
CA ILE A 212 -20.85 -3.11 10.15
C ILE A 212 -19.63 -2.47 10.81
N THR A 213 -18.99 -3.15 11.76
CA THR A 213 -17.75 -2.68 12.39
C THR A 213 -16.63 -2.52 11.37
N TYR A 214 -16.44 -3.49 10.47
CA TYR A 214 -15.48 -3.39 9.37
C TYR A 214 -15.73 -2.15 8.50
N LEU A 215 -16.98 -1.94 8.06
CA LEU A 215 -17.36 -0.78 7.24
C LEU A 215 -17.07 0.55 7.94
N ARG A 216 -17.39 0.66 9.23
CA ARG A 216 -17.13 1.87 10.03
C ARG A 216 -15.63 2.13 10.21
N ASN A 217 -14.84 1.07 10.41
CA ASN A 217 -13.39 1.20 10.53
C ASN A 217 -12.77 1.65 9.20
N LEU A 218 -13.18 1.06 8.07
CA LEU A 218 -12.73 1.48 6.75
C LEU A 218 -13.14 2.93 6.45
N GLU A 219 -14.39 3.31 6.74
CA GLU A 219 -14.84 4.70 6.57
C GLU A 219 -14.02 5.68 7.42
N GLY A 220 -13.74 5.35 8.68
CA GLY A 220 -12.90 6.18 9.55
C GLY A 220 -11.46 6.32 9.05
N VAL A 221 -10.88 5.26 8.47
CA VAL A 221 -9.56 5.35 7.82
C VAL A 221 -9.60 6.29 6.61
N LEU A 222 -10.64 6.19 5.76
CA LEU A 222 -10.76 7.06 4.59
C LEU A 222 -11.04 8.52 4.97
N ASP A 223 -11.74 8.76 6.07
CA ASP A 223 -11.97 10.09 6.58
C ASP A 223 -10.67 10.73 7.09
N ILE A 224 -9.78 9.97 7.76
CA ILE A 224 -8.44 10.45 8.13
C ILE A 224 -7.64 10.84 6.87
N LEU A 225 -7.63 9.98 5.84
CA LEU A 225 -6.88 10.25 4.60
C LEU A 225 -7.43 11.45 3.81
N LYS A 226 -8.69 11.83 4.02
CA LYS A 226 -9.29 13.05 3.43
C LYS A 226 -8.86 14.35 4.10
N GLU A 227 -8.26 14.29 5.29
CA GLU A 227 -7.85 15.48 6.04
C GLU A 227 -6.62 16.18 5.45
N ARG A 228 -6.00 15.64 4.38
CA ARG A 228 -4.79 16.20 3.74
C ARG A 228 -4.92 17.68 3.39
#